data_AF-A0A653D6P4-F1
#
_entry.id   AF-A0A653D6P4-F1
#
_cell.length_a   1.000
_cell.length_b   1.000
_cell.length_c   1.000
_cell.angle_alpha   90.00
_cell.angle_beta   90.00
_cell.angle_gamma   90.00
#
_symmetry.space_group_name_H-M   'P 1'
#
loop_
_entity.id
_entity.type
_entity.pdbx_description
1 polymer ?
#
loop_
_entity_poly.entity_id
_entity_poly.type
_entity_poly.pdbx_seq_one_letter_code
_entity_poly.pdbx_strand_id
1 'polypeptide(L)'
;MLTQKVIYLYRESESNRVLTEQQKREVDMQAAQVEEQAVSIEGDLKVEREWRMSLQDTMQQDREKISKLQIEISQLKTVAQKYAQLQEDYYTMKDHCLEQDHTLEELGAQLRDSKLEISDLKEEINRNRPDGAWVKDNTALECKACNKDTTVVTAARFSAIPAQTTLYLCPPRQNQCECAIIVMFFC
;
A
#
# COMPACT_ATOMS: atom_id res chain seq x y z
N MET A 1 -120.57 2.05 -41.06
CA MET A 1 -119.88 1.75 -39.79
C MET A 1 -118.52 1.07 -39.99
N LEU A 2 -118.43 -0.02 -40.76
CA LEU A 2 -117.16 -0.75 -40.97
C LEU A 2 -116.06 0.09 -41.64
N THR A 3 -116.40 0.89 -42.65
CA THR A 3 -115.46 1.79 -43.33
C THR A 3 -114.85 2.84 -42.40
N GLN A 4 -115.64 3.42 -41.50
CA GLN A 4 -115.16 4.41 -40.53
C GLN A 4 -114.13 3.81 -39.55
N LYS A 5 -114.37 2.57 -39.12
CA LYS A 5 -113.47 1.85 -38.20
C LYS A 5 -112.14 1.49 -38.87
N VAL A 6 -112.16 1.08 -40.13
CA VAL A 6 -110.94 0.81 -40.91
C VAL A 6 -110.09 2.07 -41.09
N ILE A 7 -110.71 3.22 -41.38
CA ILE A 7 -110.00 4.51 -41.52
C ILE A 7 -109.34 4.93 -40.20
N TYR A 8 -110.04 4.74 -39.08
CA TYR A 8 -109.49 5.03 -37.75
C TYR A 8 -108.26 4.16 -37.43
N LEU A 9 -108.38 2.84 -37.58
CA LEU A 9 -107.29 1.90 -37.31
C LEU A 9 -106.07 2.15 -38.22
N TYR A 10 -106.31 2.51 -39.49
CA TYR A 10 -105.22 2.88 -40.39
C TYR A 10 -104.48 4.14 -39.93
N ARG A 11 -105.20 5.19 -39.51
CA ARG A 11 -104.56 6.41 -38.97
C ARG A 11 -103.79 6.16 -37.69
N GLU A 12 -104.33 5.35 -36.79
CA GLU A 12 -103.65 4.96 -35.55
C GLU A 12 -102.38 4.15 -35.84
N SER A 13 -102.45 3.20 -36.78
CA SER A 13 -101.29 2.42 -37.21
C SER A 13 -100.21 3.29 -37.87
N GLU A 14 -100.59 4.26 -38.71
CA GLU A 14 -99.65 5.21 -39.31
C GLU A 14 -99.01 6.12 -38.26
N SER A 15 -99.78 6.61 -37.28
CA SER A 15 -99.26 7.40 -36.16
C SER A 15 -98.25 6.60 -35.33
N ASN A 16 -98.54 5.34 -35.03
CA ASN A 16 -97.63 4.46 -34.28
C ASN A 16 -96.35 4.16 -35.08
N ARG A 17 -96.45 3.99 -36.41
CA ARG A 17 -95.27 3.81 -37.27
C ARG A 17 -94.35 5.03 -37.21
N VAL A 18 -94.90 6.24 -37.35
CA VAL A 18 -94.11 7.49 -37.29
C VAL A 18 -93.45 7.67 -35.93
N LEU A 19 -94.16 7.40 -34.83
CA LEU A 19 -93.59 7.49 -33.48
C LEU A 19 -92.43 6.49 -33.29
N THR A 20 -92.61 5.26 -33.76
CA THR A 20 -91.56 4.22 -33.68
C THR A 20 -90.34 4.60 -34.52
N GLU A 21 -90.56 5.17 -35.72
CA GLU A 21 -89.46 5.66 -36.57
C GLU A 21 -88.70 6.84 -35.94
N GLN A 22 -89.39 7.75 -35.23
CA GLN A 22 -88.75 8.83 -34.49
C GLN A 22 -87.91 8.29 -33.32
N GLN A 23 -88.49 7.42 -32.51
CA GLN A 23 -87.78 6.77 -31.39
C GLN A 23 -86.56 5.99 -31.89
N LYS A 24 -86.67 5.28 -33.01
CA LYS A 24 -85.54 4.59 -33.63
C LYS A 24 -84.41 5.57 -33.97
N ARG A 25 -84.72 6.71 -34.60
CA ARG A 25 -83.71 7.73 -34.94
C ARG A 25 -83.02 8.32 -33.71
N GLU A 26 -83.78 8.55 -32.64
CA GLU A 26 -83.21 9.04 -31.37
C GLU A 26 -82.24 8.03 -30.77
N VAL A 27 -82.61 6.74 -30.76
CA VAL A 27 -81.75 5.66 -30.28
C VAL A 27 -80.51 5.51 -31.17
N ASP A 28 -80.66 5.57 -32.50
CA ASP A 28 -79.53 5.48 -33.44
C ASP A 28 -78.54 6.65 -33.22
N MET A 29 -79.05 7.86 -32.95
CA MET A 29 -78.23 9.03 -32.66
C MET A 29 -77.51 8.90 -31.31
N GLN A 30 -78.19 8.40 -30.28
CA GLN A 30 -77.57 8.13 -28.97
C GLN A 30 -76.50 7.04 -29.06
N ALA A 31 -76.75 5.98 -29.84
CA ALA A 31 -75.78 4.91 -30.06
C ALA A 31 -74.51 5.44 -30.73
N ALA A 32 -74.65 6.27 -31.77
CA ALA A 32 -73.52 6.89 -32.45
C ALA A 32 -72.71 7.80 -31.50
N GLN A 33 -73.38 8.58 -30.65
CA GLN A 33 -72.71 9.44 -29.67
C GLN A 33 -71.94 8.64 -28.63
N VAL A 34 -72.50 7.53 -28.12
CA VAL A 34 -71.83 6.66 -27.16
C VAL A 34 -70.64 5.96 -27.79
N GLU A 35 -70.76 5.53 -29.05
CA GLU A 35 -69.66 4.90 -29.79
C GLU A 35 -68.51 5.89 -30.01
N GLU A 36 -68.78 7.13 -30.39
CA GLU A 36 -67.76 8.17 -30.53
C GLU A 36 -67.04 8.44 -29.19
N GLN A 37 -67.78 8.52 -28.09
CA GLN A 37 -67.21 8.68 -26.76
C GLN A 37 -66.34 7.48 -26.35
N ALA A 38 -66.80 6.25 -26.65
CA ALA A 38 -66.05 5.04 -26.36
C ALA A 38 -64.71 5.03 -27.10
N VAL A 39 -64.71 5.34 -28.40
CA VAL A 39 -63.50 5.44 -29.23
C VAL A 39 -62.54 6.51 -28.68
N SER A 40 -63.06 7.67 -28.27
CA SER A 40 -62.24 8.72 -27.66
C SER A 40 -61.56 8.24 -26.38
N ILE A 41 -62.31 7.61 -25.47
CA ILE A 41 -61.79 7.12 -24.18
C ILE A 41 -60.77 5.99 -24.39
N GLU A 42 -61.01 5.10 -25.35
CA GLU A 42 -60.06 4.04 -25.71
C GLU A 42 -58.75 4.62 -26.26
N GLY A 43 -58.83 5.70 -27.04
CA GLY A 43 -57.67 6.45 -27.51
C GLY A 43 -56.84 7.03 -26.37
N ASP A 44 -57.49 7.76 -25.46
CA ASP A 44 -56.83 8.34 -24.28
C ASP A 44 -56.20 7.27 -23.39
N LEU A 45 -56.90 6.15 -23.17
CA LEU A 45 -56.40 5.02 -22.39
C LEU A 45 -55.15 4.39 -23.02
N LYS A 46 -55.06 4.34 -24.35
CA LYS A 46 -53.88 3.84 -25.06
C LYS A 46 -52.68 4.75 -24.84
N VAL A 47 -52.85 6.06 -25.02
CA VAL A 47 -51.78 7.05 -24.79
C VAL A 47 -51.27 6.98 -23.36
N GLU A 48 -52.18 6.91 -22.39
CA GLU A 48 -51.82 6.82 -20.97
C GLU A 48 -51.05 5.53 -20.63
N ARG A 49 -51.38 4.42 -21.30
CA ARG A 49 -50.61 3.16 -21.16
C ARG A 49 -49.21 3.29 -21.74
N GLU A 50 -49.06 3.91 -22.91
CA GLU A 50 -47.76 4.15 -23.54
C GLU A 50 -46.88 5.05 -22.66
N TRP A 51 -47.44 6.12 -22.10
CA TRP A 51 -46.75 7.00 -21.15
C TRP A 51 -46.32 6.27 -19.88
N ARG A 52 -47.20 5.45 -19.30
CA ARG A 52 -46.86 4.64 -18.12
C ARG A 52 -45.69 3.70 -18.40
N MET A 53 -45.70 3.02 -19.56
CA MET A 53 -44.60 2.12 -19.93
C MET A 53 -43.28 2.87 -20.13
N SER A 54 -43.30 4.01 -20.83
CA SER A 54 -42.10 4.83 -21.05
C SER A 54 -41.53 5.38 -19.73
N LEU A 55 -42.40 5.82 -18.82
CA LEU A 55 -42.00 6.27 -17.49
C LEU A 55 -41.39 5.13 -16.67
N GLN A 56 -42.01 3.95 -16.68
CA GLN A 56 -41.49 2.77 -15.97
C GLN A 56 -40.12 2.33 -16.48
N ASP A 57 -39.92 2.34 -17.80
CA ASP A 57 -38.63 2.03 -18.43
C ASP A 57 -37.56 3.04 -18.00
N THR A 58 -37.88 4.34 -18.05
CA THR A 58 -36.97 5.40 -17.60
C THR A 58 -36.59 5.24 -16.12
N MET A 59 -37.58 4.97 -15.26
CA MET A 59 -37.35 4.73 -13.83
C MET A 59 -36.45 3.52 -13.58
N GLN A 60 -36.60 2.45 -14.37
CA GLN A 60 -35.76 1.27 -14.27
C GLN A 60 -34.31 1.58 -14.68
N GLN A 61 -34.13 2.27 -15.81
CA GLN A 61 -32.80 2.70 -16.26
C GLN A 61 -32.11 3.61 -15.24
N ASP A 62 -32.84 4.53 -14.63
CA ASP A 62 -32.28 5.42 -13.61
C ASP A 62 -31.91 4.68 -12.33
N ARG A 63 -32.69 3.68 -11.90
CA ARG A 63 -32.30 2.79 -10.78
C ARG A 63 -30.99 2.05 -11.06
N GLU A 64 -30.83 1.54 -12.28
CA GLU A 64 -29.61 0.85 -12.70
C GLU A 64 -28.41 1.81 -12.73
N LYS A 65 -28.59 3.04 -13.24
CA LYS A 65 -27.56 4.09 -13.19
C LYS A 65 -27.17 4.44 -11.76
N ILE A 66 -28.14 4.62 -10.87
CA ILE A 66 -27.89 4.90 -9.44
C ILE A 66 -27.07 3.76 -8.82
N SER A 67 -27.43 2.51 -9.09
CA SER A 67 -26.68 1.35 -8.58
C SER A 67 -25.22 1.33 -9.08
N LYS A 68 -25.00 1.60 -10.38
CA LYS A 68 -23.65 1.71 -10.96
C LYS A 68 -22.83 2.83 -10.31
N LEU A 69 -23.41 4.03 -10.19
CA LEU A 69 -22.75 5.17 -9.55
C LEU A 69 -22.41 4.89 -8.07
N GLN A 70 -23.27 4.19 -7.34
CA GLN A 70 -22.99 3.78 -5.96
C GLN A 70 -21.79 2.82 -5.87
N ILE A 71 -21.69 1.88 -6.82
CA ILE A 71 -20.52 0.99 -6.92
C ILE A 71 -19.26 1.79 -7.23
N GLU A 72 -19.28 2.69 -8.21
CA GLU A 72 -18.13 3.53 -8.58
C GLU A 72 -17.67 4.40 -7.40
N ILE A 73 -18.59 5.02 -6.67
CA ILE A 73 -18.28 5.78 -5.45
C ILE A 73 -17.60 4.90 -4.41
N SER A 74 -18.08 3.66 -4.22
CA SER A 74 -17.44 2.73 -3.26
C SER A 74 -16.01 2.37 -3.68
N GLN A 75 -15.77 2.16 -4.97
CA GLN A 75 -14.45 1.85 -5.51
C GLN A 75 -13.49 3.03 -5.36
N LEU A 76 -13.95 4.25 -5.67
CA LEU A 76 -13.15 5.47 -5.47
C LEU A 76 -12.76 5.68 -4.01
N LYS A 77 -13.66 5.41 -3.07
CA LYS A 77 -13.34 5.45 -1.62
C LYS A 77 -12.26 4.44 -1.26
N THR A 78 -12.34 3.21 -1.76
CA THR A 78 -11.31 2.20 -1.54
C THR A 78 -9.96 2.62 -2.11
N VAL A 79 -9.93 3.21 -3.32
CA VAL A 79 -8.69 3.70 -3.93
C VAL A 79 -8.10 4.85 -3.11
N ALA A 80 -8.92 5.81 -2.67
CA ALA A 80 -8.48 6.93 -1.84
C ALA A 80 -7.85 6.43 -0.53
N GLN A 81 -8.43 5.41 0.11
CA GLN A 81 -7.89 4.82 1.33
C GLN A 81 -6.54 4.13 1.07
N LYS A 82 -6.41 3.38 -0.03
CA LYS A 82 -5.13 2.75 -0.42
C LYS A 82 -4.06 3.79 -0.72
N TYR A 83 -4.43 4.89 -1.37
CA TYR A 83 -3.51 5.99 -1.65
C TYR A 83 -3.02 6.66 -0.36
N ALA A 84 -3.91 6.91 0.60
CA ALA A 84 -3.54 7.45 1.90
C ALA A 84 -2.57 6.54 2.67
N GLN A 85 -2.82 5.23 2.68
CA GLN A 85 -1.91 4.26 3.29
C GLN A 85 -0.53 4.28 2.61
N LEU A 86 -0.50 4.25 1.28
CA LEU A 86 0.75 4.26 0.53
C LEU A 86 1.55 5.54 0.78
N GLN A 87 0.87 6.67 0.96
CA GLN A 87 1.50 7.95 1.28
C GLN A 87 2.12 7.93 2.69
N GLU A 88 1.44 7.35 3.68
CA GLU A 88 1.99 7.15 5.03
C GLU A 88 3.23 6.25 5.00
N ASP A 89 3.15 5.12 4.30
CA ASP A 89 4.27 4.18 4.15
C ASP A 89 5.47 4.88 3.50
N TYR A 90 5.24 5.69 2.46
CA TYR A 90 6.29 6.46 1.78
C TYR A 90 7.00 7.42 2.73
N TYR A 91 6.27 8.21 3.53
CA TYR A 91 6.90 9.15 4.47
C TYR A 91 7.66 8.42 5.57
N THR A 92 7.11 7.32 6.08
CA THR A 92 7.78 6.49 7.09
C THR A 92 9.11 5.95 6.56
N MET A 93 9.12 5.40 5.34
CA MET A 93 10.35 4.90 4.71
C MET A 93 11.34 6.03 4.43
N LYS A 94 10.86 7.20 4.00
CA LYS A 94 11.70 8.36 3.77
C LYS A 94 12.40 8.81 5.07
N ASP A 95 11.68 8.85 6.18
CA ASP A 95 12.24 9.24 7.48
C ASP A 95 13.31 8.23 7.93
N HIS A 96 13.04 6.92 7.78
CA HIS A 96 14.05 5.88 8.05
C HIS A 96 15.31 6.03 7.18
N CYS A 97 15.16 6.37 5.90
CA CYS A 97 16.33 6.62 5.03
C CYS A 97 17.14 7.82 5.53
N LEU A 98 16.50 8.91 5.97
CA LEU A 98 17.20 10.08 6.51
C LEU A 98 17.95 9.75 7.81
N GLU A 99 17.34 8.97 8.70
CA GLU A 99 17.98 8.51 9.94
C GLU A 99 19.19 7.61 9.64
N GLN A 100 19.08 6.73 8.64
CA GLN A 100 20.18 5.87 8.20
C GLN A 100 21.33 6.69 7.61
N ASP A 101 21.03 7.68 6.77
CA ASP A 101 22.03 8.58 6.18
C ASP A 101 22.78 9.34 7.28
N HIS A 102 22.06 9.86 8.28
CA HIS A 102 22.68 10.55 9.41
C HIS A 102 23.58 9.61 10.24
N THR A 103 23.10 8.39 10.52
CA THR A 103 23.88 7.36 11.23
C THR A 103 25.17 7.02 10.48
N LEU A 104 25.10 6.90 9.14
CA LEU A 104 26.27 6.63 8.31
C LEU A 104 27.28 7.78 8.34
N GLU A 105 26.81 9.03 8.36
CA GLU A 105 27.67 10.21 8.49
C GLU A 105 28.41 10.22 9.83
N GLU A 106 27.71 9.96 10.93
CA GLU A 106 28.30 9.88 12.27
C GLU A 106 29.35 8.78 12.38
N LEU A 107 29.04 7.57 11.88
CA LEU A 107 29.99 6.46 11.85
C LEU A 107 31.19 6.78 10.96
N GLY A 108 30.98 7.45 9.83
CA GLY A 108 32.05 7.93 8.96
C GLY A 108 33.00 8.91 9.67
N ALA A 109 32.46 9.84 10.44
CA ALA A 109 33.25 10.77 11.24
C ALA A 109 34.05 10.05 12.34
N GLN A 110 33.41 9.14 13.10
CA GLN A 110 34.09 8.36 14.14
C GLN A 110 35.23 7.50 13.57
N LEU A 111 35.01 6.86 12.41
CA LEU A 111 36.03 6.06 11.73
C LEU A 111 37.21 6.92 11.24
N ARG A 112 36.93 8.12 10.72
CA ARG A 112 37.98 9.07 10.33
C ARG A 112 38.85 9.45 11.53
N ASP A 113 38.22 9.83 12.64
CA ASP A 113 38.91 10.31 13.83
C ASP A 113 39.75 9.18 14.47
N SER A 114 39.19 7.97 14.58
CA SER A 114 39.92 6.79 15.04
C SER A 114 41.11 6.43 14.13
N LYS A 115 40.95 6.55 12.81
CA LYS A 115 42.06 6.32 11.86
C LYS A 115 43.19 7.35 12.03
N LEU A 116 42.86 8.61 12.28
CA LEU A 116 43.85 9.67 12.53
C LEU A 116 44.60 9.39 13.83
N GLU A 117 43.90 9.07 14.93
CA GLU A 117 44.50 8.72 16.21
C GLU A 117 45.46 7.53 16.10
N ILE A 118 45.07 6.47 15.39
CA ILE A 118 45.94 5.31 15.12
C ILE A 118 47.18 5.74 14.31
N SER A 119 47.02 6.64 13.34
CA SER A 119 48.15 7.16 12.55
C SER A 119 49.12 7.95 13.43
N ASP A 120 48.60 8.86 14.25
CA ASP A 120 49.39 9.69 15.16
C ASP A 120 50.17 8.82 16.17
N LEU A 121 49.53 7.81 16.75
CA LEU A 121 50.17 6.84 17.64
C LEU A 121 51.27 6.06 16.92
N LYS A 122 51.04 5.61 15.68
CA LYS A 122 52.05 4.90 14.88
C LYS A 122 53.25 5.80 14.57
N GLU A 123 53.01 7.06 14.22
CA GLU A 123 54.09 8.01 13.98
C GLU A 123 54.88 8.31 15.25
N GLU A 124 54.21 8.47 16.39
CA GLU A 124 54.86 8.72 17.68
C GLU A 124 55.72 7.53 18.12
N ILE A 125 55.22 6.30 17.95
CA ILE A 125 56.02 5.08 18.15
C ILE A 125 57.24 5.08 17.21
N ASN A 126 57.08 5.50 15.95
CA ASN A 126 58.17 5.53 15.00
C ASN A 126 59.20 6.64 15.30
N ARG A 127 58.77 7.81 15.81
CA ARG A 127 59.63 8.92 16.25
C ARG A 127 60.38 8.60 17.54
N ASN A 128 59.70 8.00 18.50
CA ASN A 128 60.28 7.60 19.79
C ASN A 128 60.94 6.22 19.75
N ARG A 129 60.98 5.59 18.57
CA ARG A 129 61.79 4.39 18.37
C ARG A 129 63.25 4.83 18.48
N PRO A 130 63.99 4.41 19.52
CA PRO A 130 65.42 4.63 19.52
C PRO A 130 65.98 3.99 18.26
N ASP A 131 66.93 4.66 17.60
CA ASP A 131 67.63 4.14 16.42
C ASP A 131 68.27 2.81 16.83
N GLY A 132 67.51 1.74 16.59
CA GLY A 132 67.69 0.46 17.24
C GLY A 132 68.80 -0.26 16.50
N ALA A 133 70.04 0.12 16.76
CA ALA A 133 71.17 -0.73 16.44
C ALA A 133 70.98 -2.03 17.23
N TRP A 134 70.59 -3.08 16.50
CA TRP A 134 70.42 -4.43 17.06
C TRP A 134 71.71 -4.81 17.78
N VAL A 135 71.61 -4.95 19.10
CA VAL A 135 72.73 -5.37 19.93
C VAL A 135 72.90 -6.88 19.74
N LYS A 136 74.11 -7.33 19.43
CA LYS A 136 74.41 -8.77 19.26
C LYS A 136 74.14 -9.50 20.58
N ASP A 137 73.52 -10.68 20.52
CA ASP A 137 73.10 -11.47 21.69
C ASP A 137 74.20 -11.60 22.76
N ASN A 138 75.46 -11.78 22.35
CA ASN A 138 76.59 -11.94 23.27
C ASN A 138 76.90 -10.69 24.13
N THR A 139 76.31 -9.54 23.81
CA THR A 139 76.52 -8.26 24.51
C THR A 139 75.26 -7.77 25.23
N ALA A 140 74.13 -8.45 25.08
CA ALA A 140 72.88 -8.14 25.78
C ALA A 140 72.80 -8.93 27.10
N LEU A 141 73.68 -8.60 28.04
CA LEU A 141 73.83 -9.33 29.32
C LEU A 141 72.86 -8.85 30.42
N GLU A 142 72.15 -7.74 30.16
CA GLU A 142 71.25 -7.10 31.13
C GLU A 142 69.94 -6.68 30.43
N CYS A 143 68.82 -6.94 31.09
CA CYS A 143 67.52 -6.47 30.63
C CYS A 143 67.37 -4.97 30.94
N LYS A 144 67.38 -4.12 29.91
CA LYS A 144 67.25 -2.66 30.07
C LYS A 144 65.93 -2.18 30.70
N ALA A 145 64.90 -3.02 30.74
CA ALA A 145 63.62 -2.66 31.35
C ALA A 145 63.61 -2.83 32.88
N CYS A 146 64.46 -3.70 33.44
CA CYS A 146 64.46 -4.00 34.86
C CYS A 146 65.86 -4.04 35.51
N ASN A 147 66.92 -3.72 34.77
CA ASN A 147 68.32 -3.64 35.21
C ASN A 147 68.76 -4.82 36.08
N LYS A 148 68.33 -6.03 35.72
CA LYS A 148 68.76 -7.28 36.35
C LYS A 148 69.66 -8.07 35.40
N ASP A 149 70.79 -8.50 35.94
CA ASP A 149 71.76 -9.36 35.26
C ASP A 149 71.08 -10.67 34.88
N THR A 150 71.14 -11.03 33.60
CA THR A 150 70.59 -12.32 33.15
C THR A 150 71.56 -13.42 33.56
N THR A 151 71.37 -13.98 34.76
CA THR A 151 72.08 -15.21 35.13
C THR A 151 71.59 -16.33 34.22
N VAL A 152 72.51 -17.12 33.67
CA VAL A 152 72.35 -18.15 32.61
C VAL A 152 71.13 -19.09 32.75
N VAL A 153 70.47 -19.15 33.90
CA VAL A 153 69.30 -19.99 34.17
C VAL A 153 67.98 -19.43 33.61
N THR A 154 67.90 -18.14 33.24
CA THR A 154 66.76 -17.57 32.48
C THR A 154 67.05 -17.40 30.98
N ALA A 155 68.16 -17.95 30.48
CA ALA A 155 68.29 -18.20 29.04
C ALA A 155 67.42 -19.40 28.71
N ALA A 156 66.19 -19.14 28.25
CA ALA A 156 65.33 -20.19 27.73
C ALA A 156 66.13 -21.00 26.69
N ARG A 157 66.30 -22.29 27.00
CA ARG A 157 66.90 -23.31 26.15
C ARG A 157 66.08 -23.37 24.87
N PHE A 158 66.49 -22.64 23.83
CA PHE A 158 65.95 -22.79 22.48
C PHE A 158 66.57 -24.04 21.84
N SER A 159 66.08 -25.22 22.24
CA SER A 159 66.22 -26.40 21.38
C SER A 159 65.04 -26.44 20.43
N ALA A 160 65.37 -26.19 19.16
CA ALA A 160 64.57 -26.31 17.95
C ALA A 160 63.34 -27.25 18.05
N ILE A 161 62.15 -26.68 17.78
CA ILE A 161 60.99 -27.40 17.26
C ILE A 161 60.50 -26.59 16.05
N PRO A 162 60.24 -27.21 14.88
CA PRO A 162 60.07 -26.49 13.64
C PRO A 162 58.69 -25.83 13.53
N ALA A 163 58.69 -24.64 12.93
CA ALA A 163 57.61 -23.97 12.21
C ALA A 163 56.17 -24.33 12.60
N GLN A 164 55.62 -23.62 13.59
CA GLN A 164 54.23 -23.18 13.63
C GLN A 164 54.12 -22.08 14.69
N THR A 165 53.65 -20.91 14.27
CA THR A 165 53.48 -19.70 15.09
C THR A 165 52.72 -20.04 16.37
N THR A 166 53.45 -20.19 17.47
CA THR A 166 52.88 -20.44 18.79
C THR A 166 53.24 -19.25 19.67
N LEU A 167 52.23 -18.44 19.98
CA LEU A 167 52.30 -17.44 21.04
C LEU A 167 52.48 -18.18 22.37
N TYR A 168 53.69 -18.17 22.91
CA TYR A 168 53.93 -18.71 24.24
C TYR A 168 53.70 -17.60 25.27
N LEU A 169 52.55 -17.66 25.94
CA LEU A 169 52.37 -17.01 27.24
C LEU A 169 53.27 -17.74 28.25
N CYS A 170 54.15 -16.98 28.91
CA CYS A 170 54.86 -17.46 30.09
C CYS A 170 53.83 -17.73 31.21
N PRO A 171 53.85 -18.88 31.89
CA PRO A 171 52.87 -19.15 32.95
C PRO A 171 53.11 -18.20 34.13
N PRO A 172 52.05 -17.69 34.77
CA PRO A 172 52.18 -16.72 35.84
C PRO A 172 52.67 -17.44 37.09
N ARG A 173 53.93 -17.20 37.48
CA ARG A 173 54.33 -17.36 38.88
C ARG A 173 54.44 -15.99 39.52
N GLN A 174 53.38 -15.70 40.26
CA GLN A 174 53.28 -14.79 41.41
C GLN A 174 54.31 -13.66 41.47
N ASN A 175 53.80 -12.47 41.16
CA ASN A 175 54.33 -11.13 41.42
C ASN A 175 55.43 -10.59 40.49
N GLN A 176 54.98 -9.62 39.68
CA GLN A 176 55.72 -8.50 39.09
C GLN A 176 56.72 -8.85 37.98
N CYS A 177 56.20 -9.00 36.75
CA CYS A 177 56.66 -8.31 35.54
C CYS A 177 55.90 -8.88 34.32
N GLU A 178 54.92 -8.15 33.78
CA GLU A 178 54.34 -8.45 32.47
C GLU A 178 55.21 -7.78 31.39
N CYS A 179 56.34 -8.40 31.04
CA CYS A 179 57.13 -7.98 29.88
C CYS A 179 56.94 -9.03 28.78
N ALA A 180 56.11 -8.70 27.79
CA ALA A 180 56.03 -9.48 26.56
C ALA A 180 57.26 -9.20 25.69
N ILE A 181 58.09 -10.22 25.45
CA ILE A 181 59.13 -10.16 24.43
C ILE A 181 58.49 -10.63 23.12
N ILE A 182 58.26 -9.70 22.19
CA ILE A 182 57.81 -10.04 20.84
C ILE A 182 59.05 -10.40 20.02
N VAL A 183 59.28 -11.70 19.79
CA VAL A 183 60.24 -12.17 18.78
C VAL A 183 59.47 -12.36 17.48
N MET A 184 59.53 -11.37 16.59
CA MET A 184 59.07 -11.56 15.21
C MET A 184 60.17 -12.25 14.41
N PHE A 185 59.96 -13.52 14.08
CA PHE A 185 60.71 -14.19 13.02
C PHE A 185 60.21 -13.67 11.67
N PHE A 186 61.05 -12.92 10.96
CA PHE A 186 60.89 -12.73 9.51
C PHE A 186 61.41 -13.98 8.81
N CYS A 187 60.64 -14.45 7.83
CA CYS A 187 61.19 -15.16 6.67
C CYS A 187 61.62 -14.09 5.66
#